data_AF-A0A7R9WGY3-F1
#
_entry.id   AF-A0A7R9WGY3-F1
#
_cell.length_a   1.000
_cell.length_b   1.000
_cell.length_c   1.000
_cell.angle_alpha   90.00
_cell.angle_beta   90.00
_cell.angle_gamma   90.00
#
_symmetry.space_group_name_H-M   'P 1'
#
loop_
_entity.id
_entity.type
_entity.pdbx_description
1 polymer ?
#
loop_
_entity_poly.entity_id
_entity_poly.type
_entity_poly.pdbx_seq_one_letter_code
_entity_poly.pdbx_strand_id
1 'polypeptide(L)'
;VPVEGKGLGVVANERIPARTTVGDYRGEILTEDEKDRRYIESKSHLRTPVDLAWIKSRQERGQTLTGTYLYGVTMPSSRGPGAGLGIGMGGTHQPDRIYIDSEDEDCSLWTRFINHAGGRSANLTPKSIHESWDGNPR
;
A
#
# COMPACT_ATOMS: atom_id res chain seq x y z
N VAL A 1 -10.84 2.76 18.13
CA VAL A 1 -11.70 3.72 18.87
C VAL A 1 -12.23 4.79 17.91
N PRO A 2 -13.48 5.25 18.04
CA PRO A 2 -13.95 6.42 17.29
C PRO A 2 -13.16 7.68 17.65
N VAL A 3 -12.85 8.50 16.65
CA VAL A 3 -12.21 9.81 16.77
C VAL A 3 -13.15 10.83 16.14
N GLU A 4 -13.50 11.87 16.91
CA GLU A 4 -14.44 12.91 16.50
C GLU A 4 -14.02 13.53 15.14
N GLY A 5 -14.96 13.51 14.19
CA GLY A 5 -14.75 14.04 12.84
C GLY A 5 -13.79 13.24 11.94
N LYS A 6 -13.23 12.10 12.38
CA LYS A 6 -12.23 11.32 11.61
C LYS A 6 -12.55 9.83 11.42
N GLY A 7 -13.57 9.31 12.10
CA GLY A 7 -13.93 7.90 12.01
C GLY A 7 -13.14 7.05 13.00
N LEU A 8 -12.60 5.91 12.56
CA LEU A 8 -11.86 5.02 13.45
C LEU A 8 -10.41 5.50 13.65
N GLY A 9 -9.84 5.13 14.79
CA GLY A 9 -8.45 5.37 15.16
C GLY A 9 -7.91 4.25 16.03
N VAL A 10 -6.59 4.17 16.12
CA VAL A 10 -5.88 3.19 16.95
C VAL A 10 -5.22 3.90 18.13
N VAL A 11 -5.36 3.32 19.32
CA VAL A 11 -4.76 3.81 20.56
C VAL A 11 -4.07 2.63 21.25
N ALA A 12 -2.89 2.87 21.79
CA ALA A 12 -2.18 1.87 22.59
C ALA A 12 -2.75 1.86 24.02
N ASN A 13 -3.08 0.67 24.54
CA ASN A 13 -3.53 0.50 25.92
C ASN A 13 -2.35 0.54 26.91
N GLU A 14 -1.13 0.37 26.41
CA GLU A 14 0.09 0.34 27.20
C GLU A 14 1.16 1.24 26.57
N ARG A 15 2.17 1.57 27.36
CA ARG A 15 3.31 2.36 26.89
C ARG A 15 4.14 1.52 25.92
N ILE A 16 4.28 2.02 24.69
CA ILE A 16 5.20 1.46 23.69
C ILE A 16 6.53 2.22 23.77
N PRO A 17 7.66 1.56 24.02
CA PRO A 17 8.97 2.20 23.98
C PRO A 17 9.29 2.78 22.60
N ALA A 18 10.06 3.86 22.57
CA ALA A 18 10.54 4.44 21.31
C ALA A 18 11.34 3.39 20.51
N ARG A 19 11.20 3.44 19.17
CA ARG A 19 11.87 2.53 18.21
C ARG A 19 11.40 1.07 18.27
N THR A 20 10.20 0.82 18.80
CA THR A 20 9.55 -0.50 18.76
C THR A 20 8.71 -0.64 17.51
N THR A 21 8.81 -1.79 16.83
CA THR A 21 7.88 -2.15 15.75
C THR A 21 6.51 -2.46 16.35
N VAL A 22 5.46 -1.81 15.85
CA VAL A 22 4.10 -1.96 16.38
C VAL A 22 3.21 -2.88 15.56
N GLY A 23 3.52 -3.10 14.27
CA GLY A 23 2.78 -4.00 13.41
C GLY A 23 3.06 -3.77 11.93
N ASP A 24 2.57 -4.69 11.10
CA ASP A 24 2.68 -4.65 9.65
C ASP A 24 1.50 -3.89 9.03
N TYR A 25 1.72 -3.24 7.89
CA TYR A 25 0.65 -2.78 7.01
C TYR A 25 0.43 -3.85 5.93
N ARG A 26 -0.69 -4.57 6.00
CA ARG A 26 -0.99 -5.72 5.12
C ARG A 26 -2.27 -5.49 4.33
N GLY A 27 -2.30 -6.08 3.14
CA GLY A 27 -3.42 -6.01 2.21
C GLY A 27 -3.09 -6.78 0.93
N GLU A 28 -3.98 -6.70 -0.06
CA GLU A 28 -3.72 -7.24 -1.40
C GLU A 28 -2.59 -6.45 -2.07
N ILE A 29 -1.68 -7.14 -2.76
CA ILE A 29 -0.59 -6.49 -3.50
C ILE A 29 -1.06 -6.23 -4.93
N LEU A 30 -0.97 -4.97 -5.35
CA LEU A 30 -1.34 -4.50 -6.68
C LEU A 30 -0.12 -3.91 -7.39
N THR A 31 0.00 -4.16 -8.68
CA THR A 31 0.83 -3.34 -9.56
C THR A 31 0.24 -1.93 -9.72
N GLU A 32 1.06 -0.95 -10.12
CA GLU A 32 0.58 0.41 -10.40
C GLU A 32 -0.54 0.40 -11.47
N ASP A 33 -0.40 -0.43 -12.50
CA ASP A 33 -1.39 -0.58 -13.57
C ASP A 33 -2.71 -1.19 -13.08
N GLU A 34 -2.67 -2.22 -12.24
CA GLU A 34 -3.89 -2.80 -11.64
C GLU A 34 -4.61 -1.79 -10.75
N LYS A 35 -3.86 -1.12 -9.86
CA LYS A 35 -4.39 -0.06 -9.00
C LYS A 35 -5.05 1.04 -9.84
N ASP A 36 -4.41 1.45 -10.92
CA ASP A 36 -4.92 2.47 -11.83
C ASP A 36 -6.24 2.07 -12.50
N ARG A 37 -6.31 0.88 -13.11
CA ARG A 37 -7.55 0.40 -13.75
C ARG A 37 -8.69 0.22 -12.74
N ARG A 38 -8.38 -0.23 -11.52
CA ARG A 38 -9.38 -0.52 -10.49
C ARG A 38 -9.92 0.75 -9.81
N TYR A 39 -9.06 1.73 -9.52
CA TYR A 39 -9.44 2.89 -8.69
C TYR A 39 -9.53 4.23 -9.45
N ILE A 40 -8.91 4.39 -10.62
CA ILE A 40 -8.97 5.65 -11.36
C ILE A 40 -10.09 5.60 -12.39
N GLU A 41 -11.13 6.40 -12.18
CA GLU A 41 -12.30 6.37 -13.06
C GLU A 41 -11.99 6.80 -14.50
N SER A 42 -11.05 7.73 -14.72
CA SER A 42 -10.61 8.07 -16.09
C SER A 42 -9.93 6.90 -16.82
N LYS A 43 -9.50 5.86 -16.09
CA LYS A 43 -8.91 4.63 -16.62
C LYS A 43 -9.88 3.44 -16.58
N SER A 44 -11.16 3.65 -16.27
CA SER A 44 -12.17 2.59 -16.18
C SER A 44 -12.36 1.82 -17.49
N HIS A 45 -12.20 2.51 -18.62
CA HIS A 45 -12.23 1.92 -19.97
C HIS A 45 -11.12 0.90 -20.25
N LEU A 46 -10.06 0.86 -19.43
CA LEU A 46 -8.95 -0.09 -19.56
C LEU A 46 -9.16 -1.36 -18.73
N ARG A 47 -10.21 -1.44 -17.90
CA ARG A 47 -10.48 -2.58 -17.00
C ARG A 47 -10.57 -3.89 -17.79
N THR A 48 -9.85 -4.90 -17.31
CA THR A 48 -9.88 -6.24 -17.87
C THR A 48 -11.01 -7.07 -17.26
N PRO A 49 -11.37 -8.24 -17.84
CA PRO A 49 -12.30 -9.16 -17.19
C PRO A 49 -11.88 -9.57 -15.77
N VAL A 50 -10.57 -9.65 -15.50
CA VAL A 50 -10.02 -9.94 -14.16
C VAL A 50 -10.32 -8.80 -13.20
N ASP A 51 -10.15 -7.54 -13.64
CA ASP A 51 -10.47 -6.37 -12.81
C ASP A 51 -11.97 -6.29 -12.49
N LEU A 52 -12.84 -6.60 -13.47
CA LEU A 52 -14.28 -6.63 -13.29
C LEU A 52 -14.71 -7.75 -12.32
N ALA A 53 -14.11 -8.94 -12.44
CA ALA A 53 -14.34 -10.04 -11.51
C ALA A 53 -13.90 -9.69 -10.08
N TRP A 54 -12.76 -9.02 -9.94
CA TRP A 54 -12.26 -8.54 -8.64
C TRP A 54 -13.21 -7.49 -8.02
N ILE A 55 -13.67 -6.50 -8.80
CA ILE A 55 -14.65 -5.50 -8.34
C ILE A 55 -15.94 -6.18 -7.87
N LYS A 56 -16.45 -7.14 -8.66
CA LYS A 56 -17.66 -7.91 -8.32
C LYS A 56 -17.48 -8.70 -7.02
N SER A 57 -16.35 -9.39 -6.86
CA SER A 57 -16.01 -10.12 -5.62
C SER A 57 -15.99 -9.20 -4.39
N ARG A 58 -15.41 -8.00 -4.51
CA ARG A 58 -15.39 -7.01 -3.44
C ARG A 58 -16.81 -6.58 -3.05
N GLN A 59 -17.66 -6.29 -4.04
CA GLN A 59 -19.07 -5.92 -3.81
C GLN A 59 -19.86 -7.05 -3.14
N GLU A 60 -19.68 -8.29 -3.59
CA GLU A 60 -20.36 -9.46 -3.03
C GLU A 60 -19.95 -9.73 -1.58
N ARG A 61 -18.70 -9.41 -1.21
CA ARG A 61 -18.19 -9.50 0.17
C ARG A 61 -18.39 -8.23 1.01
N GLY A 62 -19.09 -7.23 0.48
CA GLY A 62 -19.33 -5.96 1.21
C GLY A 62 -18.06 -5.14 1.48
N GLN A 63 -16.99 -5.39 0.72
CA GLN A 63 -15.72 -4.67 0.87
C GLN A 63 -15.76 -3.33 0.15
N THR A 64 -15.09 -2.34 0.71
CA THR A 64 -15.02 -0.99 0.14
C THR A 64 -14.03 -0.92 -1.02
N LEU A 65 -14.21 0.10 -1.88
CA LEU A 65 -13.40 0.39 -3.06
C LEU A 65 -13.07 1.89 -3.13
N THR A 66 -12.71 2.50 -1.99
CA THR A 66 -12.54 3.96 -1.93
C THR A 66 -11.17 4.43 -2.42
N GLY A 67 -10.15 3.58 -2.32
CA GLY A 67 -8.76 3.91 -2.58
C GLY A 67 -8.07 4.62 -1.41
N THR A 68 -8.75 4.78 -0.27
CA THR A 68 -8.23 5.50 0.91
C THR A 68 -7.16 4.70 1.65
N TYR A 69 -7.20 3.37 1.52
CA TYR A 69 -6.27 2.45 2.18
C TYR A 69 -5.23 1.86 1.21
N LEU A 70 -4.85 2.63 0.18
CA LEU A 70 -3.78 2.28 -0.73
C LEU A 70 -2.44 2.84 -0.22
N TYR A 71 -1.48 1.96 0.05
CA TYR A 71 -0.13 2.32 0.46
C TYR A 71 0.89 1.97 -0.63
N GLY A 72 1.50 2.99 -1.23
CA GLY A 72 2.50 2.81 -2.28
C GLY A 72 3.91 2.51 -1.74
N VAL A 73 4.54 1.46 -2.27
CA VAL A 73 5.92 1.09 -1.97
C VAL A 73 6.74 1.20 -3.25
N THR A 74 7.85 1.94 -3.17
CA THR A 74 8.81 2.03 -4.28
C THR A 74 9.81 0.89 -4.15
N MET A 75 9.93 0.06 -5.17
CA MET A 75 10.89 -1.02 -5.21
C MET A 75 12.25 -0.50 -5.71
N PRO A 76 13.37 -0.97 -5.15
CA PRO A 76 14.68 -0.72 -5.73
C PRO A 76 14.69 -1.33 -7.14
N SER A 77 15.02 -0.50 -8.13
CA SER A 77 15.11 -0.90 -9.54
C SER A 77 15.84 -2.23 -9.69
N SER A 78 15.19 -3.19 -10.38
CA SER A 78 15.77 -4.49 -10.74
C SER A 78 17.04 -4.39 -11.60
N ARG A 79 17.35 -3.19 -12.12
CA ARG A 79 18.58 -2.90 -12.85
C ARG A 79 19.58 -2.27 -11.89
N GLY A 80 20.59 -3.05 -11.49
CA GLY A 80 21.64 -2.68 -10.56
C GLY A 80 22.50 -1.47 -11.02
N PRO A 81 23.50 -1.07 -10.23
CA PRO A 81 24.29 0.15 -10.43
C PRO A 81 25.12 0.20 -11.74
N GLY A 82 25.00 -0.78 -12.63
CA GLY A 82 25.69 -0.88 -13.93
C GLY A 82 24.81 -0.75 -15.18
N ALA A 83 23.51 -0.43 -15.04
CA ALA A 83 22.60 -0.31 -16.19
C ALA A 83 22.74 1.01 -17.00
N GLY A 84 23.94 1.60 -17.01
CA GLY A 84 24.29 2.82 -17.74
C GLY A 84 24.98 2.60 -19.09
N LEU A 85 24.99 1.37 -19.62
CA LEU A 85 25.61 1.04 -20.92
C LEU A 85 24.64 0.35 -21.90
N GLY A 86 23.34 0.52 -21.71
CA GLY A 86 22.33 0.14 -22.70
C GLY A 86 21.98 1.34 -23.56
N ILE A 87 22.40 1.31 -24.83
CA ILE A 87 21.92 2.23 -25.87
C ILE A 87 20.40 2.07 -25.97
N GLY A 88 19.66 2.93 -25.28
CA GLY A 88 18.21 2.83 -25.12
C GLY A 88 17.60 4.22 -25.07
N MET A 89 16.88 4.55 -26.13
CA MET A 89 16.18 5.81 -26.37
C MET A 89 15.33 6.28 -25.18
N GLY A 90 15.62 7.47 -24.66
CA GLY A 90 14.64 8.51 -24.29
C GLY A 90 13.42 8.17 -23.41
N GLY A 91 13.47 7.17 -22.53
CA GLY A 91 12.39 6.90 -21.58
C GLY A 91 12.70 7.48 -20.20
N THR A 92 11.83 8.34 -19.67
CA THR A 92 11.86 8.73 -18.25
C THR A 92 11.65 7.48 -17.41
N HIS A 93 12.73 6.94 -16.83
CA HIS A 93 12.69 5.73 -16.00
C HIS A 93 11.89 5.97 -14.71
N GLN A 94 10.63 5.57 -14.70
CA GLN A 94 9.80 5.57 -13.50
C GLN A 94 10.17 4.34 -12.66
N PRO A 95 10.45 4.49 -11.35
CA PRO A 95 10.79 3.34 -10.50
C PRO A 95 9.59 2.40 -10.37
N ASP A 96 9.84 1.09 -10.31
CA ASP A 96 8.80 0.08 -10.13
C ASP A 96 8.07 0.34 -8.80
N ARG A 97 6.76 0.54 -8.86
CA ARG A 97 5.90 0.76 -7.69
C ARG A 97 4.91 -0.38 -7.55
N ILE A 98 4.76 -0.83 -6.32
CA ILE A 98 3.67 -1.71 -5.89
C ILE A 98 2.79 -0.96 -4.90
N TYR A 99 1.55 -1.40 -4.78
CA TYR A 99 0.58 -0.84 -3.85
C TYR A 99 0.03 -1.94 -2.96
N ILE A 100 -0.13 -1.64 -1.68
CA ILE A 100 -0.79 -2.50 -0.70
C ILE A 100 -2.20 -1.94 -0.51
N ASP A 101 -3.21 -2.72 -0.87
CA ASP A 101 -4.64 -2.40 -0.73
C ASP A 101 -5.18 -3.03 0.55
N SER A 102 -5.41 -2.20 1.57
CA SER A 102 -5.93 -2.63 2.87
C SER A 102 -7.44 -2.37 3.06
N GLU A 103 -8.21 -2.21 1.98
CA GLU A 103 -9.66 -2.03 2.05
C GLU A 103 -10.35 -3.35 2.46
N ASP A 104 -9.79 -4.51 2.07
CA ASP A 104 -10.36 -5.83 2.35
C ASP A 104 -10.09 -6.26 3.79
N GLU A 105 -11.12 -6.43 4.61
CA GLU A 105 -10.92 -6.86 5.99
C GLU A 105 -10.32 -8.26 6.14
N ASP A 106 -10.55 -9.16 5.18
CA ASP A 106 -10.02 -10.53 5.23
C ASP A 106 -8.50 -10.56 5.02
N CYS A 107 -7.95 -9.53 4.37
CA CYS A 107 -6.53 -9.43 3.99
C CYS A 107 -5.77 -8.35 4.75
N SER A 108 -6.45 -7.58 5.61
CA SER A 108 -5.89 -6.40 6.28
C SER A 108 -5.72 -6.59 7.78
N LEU A 109 -4.91 -5.72 8.37
CA LEU A 109 -4.72 -5.64 9.82
C LEU A 109 -5.30 -4.34 10.38
N TRP A 110 -5.36 -4.26 11.71
CA TRP A 110 -5.82 -3.07 12.43
C TRP A 110 -5.03 -1.79 12.08
N THR A 111 -3.81 -1.93 11.55
CA THR A 111 -2.93 -0.83 11.14
C THR A 111 -3.53 0.05 10.04
N ARG A 112 -4.51 -0.44 9.27
CA ARG A 112 -5.29 0.37 8.32
C ARG A 112 -6.03 1.53 8.98
N PHE A 113 -6.35 1.42 10.26
CA PHE A 113 -7.07 2.45 11.02
C PHE A 113 -6.14 3.43 11.74
N ILE A 114 -4.81 3.36 11.53
CA ILE A 114 -3.89 4.37 12.06
C ILE A 114 -4.13 5.68 11.31
N ASN A 115 -4.48 6.74 12.05
CA ASN A 115 -4.78 8.04 11.46
C ASN A 115 -3.52 8.81 11.09
N HIS A 116 -3.63 9.63 10.04
CA HIS A 116 -2.62 10.62 9.71
C HIS A 116 -2.49 11.69 10.80
N ALA A 117 -1.25 11.98 11.18
CA ALA A 117 -0.87 13.11 12.02
C ALA A 117 0.37 13.78 11.43
N GLY A 118 0.35 15.10 11.30
CA GLY A 118 1.47 15.86 10.74
C GLY A 118 2.52 16.25 11.79
N GLY A 119 3.78 16.34 11.36
CA GLY A 119 4.86 16.95 12.13
C GLY A 119 5.12 16.27 13.48
N ARG A 120 5.12 17.07 14.56
CA ARG A 120 5.43 16.60 15.92
C ARG A 120 4.33 15.76 16.56
N SER A 121 3.15 15.70 15.95
CA SER A 121 2.02 14.90 16.46
C SER A 121 2.08 13.44 15.99
N ALA A 122 2.95 13.12 15.03
CA ALA A 122 3.19 11.74 14.60
C ALA A 122 4.08 11.01 15.62
N ASN A 123 3.65 9.83 16.04
CA ASN A 123 4.37 8.95 16.96
C ASN A 123 4.77 7.61 16.32
N LEU A 124 4.43 7.40 15.05
CA LEU A 124 4.79 6.24 14.25
C LEU A 124 5.37 6.71 12.91
N THR A 125 6.28 5.91 12.37
CA THR A 125 6.87 6.12 11.04
C THR A 125 6.76 4.82 10.25
N PRO A 126 6.09 4.80 9.09
CA PRO A 126 6.08 3.62 8.25
C PRO A 126 7.46 3.40 7.63
N LYS A 127 7.89 2.15 7.55
CA LYS A 127 9.15 1.76 6.91
C LYS A 127 8.89 0.53 6.05
N SER A 128 9.17 0.63 4.76
CA SER A 128 9.23 -0.53 3.87
C SER A 128 10.58 -1.23 4.08
N ILE A 129 10.54 -2.52 4.39
CA ILE A 129 11.72 -3.34 4.61
C ILE A 129 11.71 -4.41 3.51
N HIS A 130 12.81 -4.54 2.79
CA HIS A 130 12.94 -5.61 1.82
C HIS A 130 13.29 -6.89 2.57
N GLU A 131 12.47 -7.91 2.39
CA GLU A 131 12.75 -9.25 2.92
C GLU A 131 13.71 -9.97 1.97
N SER A 132 14.71 -10.63 2.53
CA SER A 132 15.58 -11.56 1.79
C SER A 132 14.80 -12.85 1.49
N TRP A 133 15.36 -13.69 0.60
CA TRP A 133 14.73 -14.96 0.20
C TRP A 133 14.50 -15.94 1.37
N ASP A 134 15.22 -15.76 2.48
CA ASP A 134 15.17 -16.56 3.70
C ASP A 134 14.19 -16.02 4.76
N GLY A 135 13.50 -14.93 4.46
CA GLY A 135 12.55 -14.29 5.35
C GLY A 135 13.16 -13.24 6.30
N ASN A 136 14.47 -12.99 6.22
CA ASN A 136 15.13 -12.01 7.08
C ASN A 136 15.18 -10.62 6.43
N PRO A 137 15.06 -9.52 7.22
CA PRO A 137 15.26 -8.16 6.73
C PRO A 137 16.61 -7.97 6.03
N ARG A 138 16.61 -7.29 4.88
CA ARG A 138 17.80 -6.87 4.14
C ARG A 138 18.16 -5.40 4.37
#